data_AF-A0A1X7CHV0-F1
#
_entry.id   AF-A0A1X7CHV0-F1
#
_cell.length_a   1.000
_cell.length_b   1.000
_cell.length_c   1.000
_cell.angle_alpha   90.00
_cell.angle_beta   90.00
_cell.angle_gamma   90.00
#
_symmetry.space_group_name_H-M   'P 1'
#
loop_
_entity.id
_entity.type
_entity.pdbx_description
1 polymer ?
#
loop_
_entity_poly.entity_id
_entity_poly.type
_entity_poly.pdbx_seq_one_letter_code
_entity_poly.pdbx_strand_id
1 'polypeptide(L)'
;MEFGEAMGIASAVVVSFGGGAAIIAACSSWLGKIWADRLMEKEKARYNKDLEVLKNDLVQQTEDFKNNLIQQTESVKMKYQKSEILFRLELEAASAFIALSIKVNPRNDFPGKDWGEVCSETIQDFPRIEDMLLNYMSTWGAILSGEAKNEFDEALSLIFNHKFGDDTSSRTADEAVREFFERLDKVESIMKDQIRTQVTV
;
A
#
# COMPACT_ATOMS: atom_id res chain seq x y z
N MET A 1 -56.80 -80.16 54.87
CA MET A 1 -55.91 -78.99 54.75
C MET A 1 -56.79 -77.77 54.84
N GLU A 2 -56.62 -76.97 55.88
CA GLU A 2 -57.36 -75.71 55.99
C GLU A 2 -56.91 -74.77 54.88
N PHE A 3 -57.86 -74.14 54.20
CA PHE A 3 -57.64 -73.20 53.10
C PHE A 3 -56.67 -72.06 53.48
N GLY A 4 -56.54 -71.76 54.79
CA GLY A 4 -55.61 -70.78 55.34
C GLY A 4 -54.13 -71.15 55.21
N GLU A 5 -53.74 -72.42 55.34
CA GLU A 5 -52.34 -72.85 55.23
C GLU A 5 -51.84 -72.77 53.77
N ALA A 6 -52.69 -73.14 52.81
CA ALA A 6 -52.38 -73.03 51.39
C ALA A 6 -52.24 -71.57 50.92
N MET A 7 -53.07 -70.65 51.44
CA MET A 7 -52.90 -69.21 51.20
C MET A 7 -51.66 -68.63 51.87
N GLY A 8 -51.25 -69.14 53.04
CA GLY A 8 -50.01 -68.75 53.72
C GLY A 8 -48.76 -69.10 52.92
N ILE A 9 -48.70 -70.30 52.35
CA ILE A 9 -47.57 -70.74 51.52
C ILE A 9 -47.57 -70.00 50.16
N ALA A 10 -48.73 -69.83 49.52
CA ALA A 10 -48.84 -69.07 48.27
C ALA A 10 -48.44 -67.60 48.44
N SER A 11 -48.85 -66.95 49.54
CA SER A 11 -48.44 -65.58 49.85
C SER A 11 -46.94 -65.48 50.18
N ALA A 12 -46.36 -66.45 50.91
CA ALA A 12 -44.93 -66.49 51.17
C ALA A 12 -44.09 -66.69 49.89
N VAL A 13 -44.55 -67.53 48.96
CA VAL A 13 -43.90 -67.73 47.66
C VAL A 13 -43.97 -66.47 46.80
N VAL A 14 -45.13 -65.80 46.74
CA VAL A 14 -45.29 -64.53 46.01
C VAL A 14 -44.46 -63.40 46.65
N VAL A 15 -44.38 -63.34 47.98
CA VAL A 15 -43.56 -62.34 48.69
C VAL A 15 -42.06 -62.61 48.53
N SER A 16 -41.62 -63.87 48.49
CA SER A 16 -40.20 -64.20 48.25
C SER A 16 -39.75 -63.90 46.82
N PHE A 17 -40.60 -64.18 45.82
CA PHE A 17 -40.35 -63.77 44.43
C PHE A 17 -40.48 -62.25 44.23
N GLY A 18 -41.47 -61.61 44.85
CA GLY A 18 -41.68 -60.16 44.79
C GLY A 18 -40.60 -59.36 45.51
N GLY A 19 -40.10 -59.86 46.64
CA GLY A 19 -38.99 -59.26 47.39
C GLY A 19 -37.65 -59.36 46.66
N GLY A 20 -37.38 -60.50 46.01
CA GLY A 20 -36.21 -60.67 45.14
C GLY A 20 -36.26 -59.75 43.91
N ALA A 21 -37.43 -59.62 43.27
CA ALA A 21 -37.63 -58.71 42.15
C ALA A 21 -37.43 -57.23 42.55
N ALA A 22 -37.88 -56.84 43.75
CA ALA A 22 -37.68 -55.49 44.28
C ALA A 22 -36.19 -55.18 44.50
N ILE A 23 -35.40 -56.12 45.02
CA ILE A 23 -33.95 -55.96 45.20
C ILE A 23 -33.25 -55.83 43.85
N ILE A 24 -33.59 -56.69 42.87
CA ILE A 24 -33.00 -56.62 41.53
C ILE A 24 -33.37 -55.30 40.84
N ALA A 25 -34.61 -54.84 40.96
CA ALA A 25 -35.04 -53.56 40.41
C ALA A 25 -34.31 -52.38 41.08
N ALA A 26 -34.14 -52.41 42.40
CA ALA A 26 -33.40 -51.40 43.15
C ALA A 26 -31.92 -51.36 42.75
N CYS A 27 -31.25 -52.52 42.66
CA CYS A 27 -29.86 -52.63 42.21
C CYS A 27 -29.69 -52.22 40.75
N SER A 28 -30.64 -52.56 39.87
CA SER A 28 -30.61 -52.16 38.45
C SER A 28 -30.81 -50.65 38.28
N SER A 29 -31.69 -50.04 39.07
CA SER A 29 -31.89 -48.59 39.11
C SER A 29 -30.65 -47.86 39.62
N TRP A 30 -30.02 -48.40 40.67
CA TRP A 30 -28.78 -47.83 41.24
C TRP A 30 -27.61 -47.89 40.25
N LEU A 31 -27.39 -49.03 39.59
CA LEU A 31 -26.39 -49.15 38.53
C LEU A 31 -26.72 -48.23 37.35
N GLY A 32 -27.98 -48.23 36.88
CA GLY A 32 -28.41 -47.34 35.79
C GLY A 32 -28.12 -45.88 36.09
N LYS A 33 -28.34 -45.44 37.34
CA LYS A 33 -28.02 -44.08 37.79
C LYS A 33 -26.51 -43.78 37.73
N ILE A 34 -25.66 -44.67 38.24
CA ILE A 34 -24.19 -44.47 38.21
C ILE A 34 -23.67 -44.39 36.77
N TRP A 35 -24.15 -45.27 35.89
CA TRP A 35 -23.74 -45.26 34.49
C TRP A 35 -24.26 -44.03 33.74
N ALA A 36 -25.49 -43.59 34.02
CA ALA A 36 -26.06 -42.36 33.48
C ALA A 36 -25.28 -41.12 33.95
N ASP A 37 -24.97 -41.03 35.25
CA ASP A 37 -24.19 -39.92 35.81
C ASP A 37 -22.79 -39.86 35.19
N ARG A 38 -22.11 -41.01 35.06
CA ARG A 38 -20.78 -41.11 34.45
C ARG A 38 -20.78 -40.77 32.96
N LEU A 39 -21.79 -41.21 32.21
CA LEU A 39 -21.94 -40.87 30.79
C LEU A 39 -22.21 -39.37 30.63
N MET A 40 -23.09 -38.81 31.46
CA MET A 40 -23.44 -37.39 31.45
C MET A 40 -22.23 -36.51 31.81
N GLU A 41 -21.42 -36.90 32.80
CA GLU A 41 -20.16 -36.20 33.11
C GLU A 41 -19.19 -36.23 31.94
N LYS A 42 -19.04 -37.38 31.27
CA LYS A 42 -18.17 -37.51 30.09
C LYS A 42 -18.65 -36.63 28.93
N GLU A 43 -19.95 -36.59 28.68
CA GLU A 43 -20.52 -35.72 27.65
C GLU A 43 -20.35 -34.24 28.00
N LYS A 44 -20.61 -33.84 29.25
CA LYS A 44 -20.36 -32.46 29.73
C LYS A 44 -18.90 -32.06 29.57
N ALA A 45 -17.96 -32.93 29.96
CA ALA A 45 -16.53 -32.67 29.79
C ALA A 45 -16.15 -32.52 28.31
N ARG A 46 -16.76 -33.34 27.42
CA ARG A 46 -16.56 -33.23 25.97
C ARG A 46 -17.11 -31.92 25.43
N TYR A 47 -18.35 -31.55 25.77
CA TYR A 47 -18.95 -30.29 25.35
C TYR A 47 -18.17 -29.08 25.85
N ASN A 48 -17.69 -29.10 27.09
CA ASN A 48 -16.84 -28.04 27.61
C ASN A 48 -15.53 -27.90 26.82
N LYS A 49 -14.89 -29.03 26.49
CA LYS A 49 -13.68 -29.02 25.65
C LYS A 49 -13.97 -28.49 24.25
N ASP A 50 -15.06 -28.94 23.63
CA ASP A 50 -15.44 -28.49 22.29
C ASP A 50 -15.77 -26.98 22.29
N LEU A 51 -16.42 -26.47 23.36
CA LEU A 51 -16.65 -25.04 23.56
C LEU A 51 -15.35 -24.25 23.73
N GLU A 52 -14.37 -24.75 24.48
CA GLU A 52 -13.07 -24.11 24.62
C GLU A 52 -12.31 -24.05 23.30
N VAL A 53 -12.31 -25.14 22.53
CA VAL A 53 -11.69 -25.19 21.20
C VAL A 53 -12.36 -24.19 20.27
N LEU A 54 -13.70 -24.20 20.21
CA LEU A 54 -14.45 -23.28 19.34
C LEU A 54 -14.22 -21.81 19.74
N LYS A 55 -14.18 -21.53 21.05
CA LYS A 55 -13.90 -20.18 21.55
C LYS A 55 -12.48 -19.74 21.16
N ASN A 56 -11.49 -20.60 21.32
CA ASN A 56 -10.11 -20.28 20.96
C ASN A 56 -9.96 -20.07 19.45
N ASP A 57 -10.60 -20.90 18.64
CA ASP A 57 -10.62 -20.74 17.18
C ASP A 57 -11.27 -19.41 16.76
N LEU A 58 -12.40 -19.04 17.36
CA LEU A 58 -13.03 -17.73 17.11
C LEU A 58 -12.15 -16.55 17.54
N VAL A 59 -11.48 -16.65 18.69
CA VAL A 59 -10.54 -15.62 19.15
C VAL A 59 -9.37 -15.50 18.18
N GLN A 60 -8.79 -16.63 17.77
CA GLN A 60 -7.69 -16.66 16.82
C GLN A 60 -8.09 -16.07 15.46
N GLN A 61 -9.24 -16.48 14.91
CA GLN A 61 -9.75 -15.91 13.66
C GLN A 61 -10.01 -14.41 13.77
N THR A 62 -10.48 -13.93 14.92
CA THR A 62 -10.69 -12.50 15.16
C THR A 62 -9.37 -11.74 15.22
N GLU A 63 -8.36 -12.30 15.90
CA GLU A 63 -7.01 -11.75 15.96
C GLU A 63 -6.35 -11.72 14.58
N ASP A 64 -6.42 -12.81 13.83
CA ASP A 64 -5.89 -12.92 12.47
C ASP A 64 -6.57 -11.93 11.53
N PHE A 65 -7.90 -11.83 11.58
CA PHE A 65 -8.66 -10.88 10.78
C PHE A 65 -8.28 -9.43 11.14
N LYS A 66 -8.18 -9.12 12.43
CA LYS A 66 -7.75 -7.80 12.92
C LYS A 66 -6.32 -7.47 12.45
N ASN A 67 -5.40 -8.41 12.55
CA ASN A 67 -4.01 -8.24 12.13
C ASN A 67 -3.93 -7.99 10.62
N ASN A 68 -4.69 -8.74 9.82
CA ASN A 68 -4.78 -8.53 8.38
C ASN A 68 -5.33 -7.13 8.04
N LEU A 69 -6.38 -6.66 8.72
CA LEU A 69 -6.92 -5.32 8.51
C LEU A 69 -5.92 -4.23 8.87
N ILE A 70 -5.17 -4.39 9.96
CA ILE A 70 -4.12 -3.45 10.38
C ILE A 70 -3.03 -3.38 9.31
N GLN A 71 -2.52 -4.53 8.86
CA GLN A 71 -1.50 -4.58 7.81
C GLN A 71 -1.97 -3.93 6.51
N GLN A 72 -3.20 -4.19 6.10
CA GLN A 72 -3.78 -3.55 4.92
C GLN A 72 -3.86 -2.03 5.10
N THR A 73 -4.36 -1.57 6.24
CA THR A 73 -4.46 -0.13 6.55
C THR A 73 -3.10 0.55 6.54
N GLU A 74 -2.10 -0.07 7.16
CA GLU A 74 -0.72 0.44 7.18
C GLU A 74 -0.13 0.48 5.78
N SER A 75 -0.32 -0.56 4.97
CA SER A 75 0.19 -0.60 3.60
C SER A 75 -0.41 0.49 2.73
N VAL A 76 -1.70 0.76 2.88
CA VAL A 76 -2.43 1.81 2.17
C VAL A 76 -1.94 3.18 2.63
N LYS A 77 -1.83 3.40 3.94
CA LYS A 77 -1.26 4.63 4.51
C LYS A 77 0.15 4.91 4.00
N MET A 78 1.01 3.89 3.96
CA MET A 78 2.37 4.02 3.45
C MET A 78 2.40 4.38 1.96
N LYS A 79 1.50 3.80 1.15
CA LYS A 79 1.37 4.16 -0.27
C LYS A 79 0.96 5.62 -0.45
N TYR A 80 -0.06 6.09 0.29
CA TYR A 80 -0.49 7.48 0.26
C TYR A 80 0.63 8.45 0.66
N GLN A 81 1.34 8.16 1.76
CA GLN A 81 2.45 9.00 2.22
C GLN A 81 3.58 9.08 1.19
N LYS A 82 3.93 7.95 0.55
CA LYS A 82 4.94 7.95 -0.52
C LYS A 82 4.50 8.80 -1.70
N SER A 83 3.23 8.68 -2.11
CA SER A 83 2.66 9.48 -3.20
C SER A 83 2.66 10.98 -2.87
N GLU A 84 2.31 11.36 -1.63
CA GLU A 84 2.30 12.76 -1.19
C GLU A 84 3.71 13.36 -1.23
N ILE A 85 4.71 12.63 -0.73
CA ILE A 85 6.10 13.08 -0.72
C ILE A 85 6.60 13.25 -2.16
N LEU A 86 6.35 12.27 -3.03
CA LEU A 86 6.77 12.33 -4.43
C LEU A 86 6.14 13.53 -5.15
N PHE A 87 4.83 13.74 -4.99
CA PHE A 87 4.12 14.88 -5.58
C PHE A 87 4.69 16.22 -5.10
N ARG A 88 4.99 16.36 -3.80
CA ARG A 88 5.63 17.56 -3.26
C ARG A 88 6.98 17.81 -3.90
N LEU A 89 7.81 16.77 -4.03
CA LEU A 89 9.13 16.88 -4.65
C LEU A 89 9.04 17.24 -6.14
N GLU A 90 8.09 16.66 -6.88
CA GLU A 90 7.85 17.00 -8.28
C GLU A 90 7.38 18.45 -8.45
N LEU A 91 6.48 18.91 -7.56
CA LEU A 91 6.03 20.31 -7.54
C LEU A 91 7.18 21.26 -7.24
N GLU A 92 8.03 20.93 -6.26
CA GLU A 92 9.19 21.73 -5.90
C GLU A 92 10.19 21.79 -7.05
N ALA A 93 10.51 20.64 -7.66
CA ALA A 93 11.36 20.55 -8.85
C ALA A 93 10.82 21.40 -10.01
N ALA A 94 9.51 21.34 -10.29
CA ALA A 94 8.87 22.14 -11.34
C ALA A 94 8.92 23.64 -11.04
N SER A 95 8.66 24.03 -9.79
CA SER A 95 8.74 25.43 -9.38
C SER A 95 10.17 25.99 -9.50
N ALA A 96 11.17 25.20 -9.11
CA ALA A 96 12.58 25.55 -9.25
C ALA A 96 12.98 25.63 -10.73
N PHE A 97 12.44 24.75 -11.58
CA PHE A 97 12.67 24.80 -13.02
C PHE A 97 12.07 26.05 -13.65
N ILE A 98 10.84 26.42 -13.29
CA ILE A 98 10.20 27.64 -13.80
C ILE A 98 11.00 28.88 -13.38
N ALA A 99 11.46 28.93 -12.13
CA ALA A 99 12.32 30.04 -11.68
C ALA A 99 13.64 30.10 -12.48
N LEU A 100 14.21 28.94 -12.82
CA LEU A 100 15.38 28.82 -13.67
C LEU A 100 15.09 29.27 -15.11
N SER A 101 14.01 28.80 -15.72
CA SER A 101 13.65 29.13 -17.11
C SER A 101 13.40 30.63 -17.28
N ILE A 102 12.74 31.26 -16.32
CA ILE A 102 12.57 32.72 -16.28
C ILE A 102 13.91 33.44 -16.21
N LYS A 103 14.85 32.95 -15.39
CA LYS A 103 16.16 33.59 -15.20
C LYS A 103 17.08 33.43 -16.42
N VAL A 104 16.90 32.36 -17.19
CA VAL A 104 17.68 32.08 -18.40
C VAL A 104 17.09 32.75 -19.64
N ASN A 105 15.82 33.15 -19.61
CA ASN A 105 15.11 33.69 -20.78
C ASN A 105 15.56 35.13 -21.11
N PRO A 106 16.15 35.37 -22.29
CA PRO A 106 16.70 36.67 -22.67
C PRO A 106 15.62 37.70 -23.00
N ARG A 107 14.37 37.28 -23.22
CA ARG A 107 13.25 38.21 -23.46
C ARG A 107 12.90 39.07 -22.24
N ASN A 108 13.30 38.65 -21.04
CA ASN A 108 13.04 39.40 -19.81
C ASN A 108 13.95 40.63 -19.68
N ASP A 109 15.14 40.60 -20.29
CA ASP A 109 16.19 41.60 -20.07
C ASP A 109 16.16 42.74 -21.11
N PHE A 110 15.48 42.56 -22.26
CA PHE A 110 15.63 43.48 -23.40
C PHE A 110 14.32 43.83 -24.12
N PRO A 111 13.46 44.71 -23.56
CA PRO A 111 12.37 45.30 -24.33
C PRO A 111 12.94 46.20 -25.45
N GLY A 112 12.82 45.78 -26.70
CA GLY A 112 13.11 46.60 -27.90
C GLY A 112 14.49 46.44 -28.54
N LYS A 113 15.33 45.48 -28.11
CA LYS A 113 16.57 45.12 -28.85
C LYS A 113 16.26 44.25 -30.08
N ASP A 114 17.15 44.29 -31.06
CA ASP A 114 17.10 43.37 -32.21
C ASP A 114 17.34 41.92 -31.75
N TRP A 115 16.55 40.99 -32.27
CA TRP A 115 16.61 39.59 -31.82
C TRP A 115 17.96 38.94 -32.13
N GLY A 116 18.63 39.33 -33.22
CA GLY A 116 19.96 38.80 -33.54
C GLY A 116 21.04 39.21 -32.52
N GLU A 117 20.96 40.45 -32.01
CA GLU A 117 21.84 40.95 -30.94
C GLU A 117 21.57 40.20 -29.64
N VAL A 118 20.30 40.00 -29.29
CA VAL A 118 19.89 39.24 -28.10
C VAL A 118 20.38 37.79 -28.17
N CYS A 119 20.27 37.11 -29.31
CA CYS A 119 20.77 35.74 -29.48
C CYS A 119 22.30 35.68 -29.32
N SER A 120 23.02 36.68 -29.85
CA SER A 120 24.48 36.75 -29.73
C SER A 120 24.93 36.97 -28.28
N GLU A 121 24.25 37.83 -27.53
CA GLU A 121 24.49 38.02 -26.09
C GLU A 121 24.15 36.75 -25.28
N THR A 122 23.03 36.10 -25.59
CA THR A 122 22.61 34.86 -24.92
C THR A 122 23.65 33.76 -25.10
N ILE A 123 24.24 33.64 -26.29
CA ILE A 123 25.31 32.70 -26.59
C ILE A 123 26.55 32.95 -25.73
N GLN A 124 26.91 34.21 -25.48
CA GLN A 124 28.04 34.52 -24.60
C GLN A 124 27.76 34.09 -23.16
N ASP A 125 26.49 34.10 -22.75
CA ASP A 125 26.03 33.64 -21.44
C ASP A 125 25.81 32.12 -21.35
N PHE A 126 25.95 31.36 -22.45
CA PHE A 126 25.76 29.90 -22.45
C PHE A 126 26.59 29.15 -21.39
N PRO A 127 27.88 29.47 -21.13
CA PRO A 127 28.62 28.80 -20.05
C PRO A 127 27.97 28.99 -18.67
N ARG A 128 27.44 30.18 -18.41
CA ARG A 128 26.73 30.47 -17.15
C ARG A 128 25.38 29.74 -17.10
N ILE A 129 24.67 29.66 -18.22
CA ILE A 129 23.41 28.95 -18.34
C ILE A 129 23.63 27.43 -18.16
N GLU A 130 24.67 26.88 -18.77
CA GLU A 130 25.14 25.49 -18.61
C GLU A 130 25.33 25.16 -17.13
N ASP A 131 26.11 25.97 -16.39
CA ASP A 131 26.33 25.79 -14.96
C ASP A 131 25.01 25.78 -14.16
N MET A 132 24.08 26.69 -14.50
CA MET A 132 22.79 26.77 -13.83
C MET A 132 21.90 25.54 -14.10
N LEU A 133 21.89 25.04 -15.35
CA LEU A 133 21.16 23.83 -15.73
C LEU A 133 21.78 22.57 -15.10
N LEU A 134 23.11 22.46 -15.08
CA LEU A 134 23.81 21.35 -14.44
C LEU A 134 23.58 21.34 -12.92
N ASN A 135 23.57 22.51 -12.27
CA ASN A 135 23.24 22.62 -10.85
C ASN A 135 21.79 22.24 -10.55
N TYR A 136 20.87 22.58 -11.46
CA TYR A 136 19.49 22.12 -11.35
C TYR A 136 19.40 20.58 -11.49
N MET A 137 20.05 20.01 -12.50
CA MET A 137 20.07 18.57 -12.75
C MET A 137 20.75 17.78 -11.62
N SER A 138 21.77 18.32 -10.97
CA SER A 138 22.41 17.67 -9.82
C SER A 138 21.49 17.61 -8.60
N THR A 139 20.61 18.61 -8.44
CA THR A 139 19.70 18.72 -7.30
C THR A 139 18.40 17.94 -7.53
N TRP A 140 17.79 18.12 -8.71
CA TRP A 140 16.43 17.66 -9.03
C TRP A 140 16.39 16.53 -10.06
N GLY A 141 17.54 16.16 -10.65
CA GLY A 141 17.60 15.15 -11.69
C GLY A 141 17.01 13.81 -11.27
N ALA A 142 17.09 13.39 -10.02
CA ALA A 142 16.49 12.12 -9.58
C ALA A 142 14.95 12.08 -9.74
N ILE A 143 14.29 13.24 -9.71
CA ILE A 143 12.83 13.39 -9.67
C ILE A 143 12.23 13.54 -11.08
N LEU A 144 13.02 14.00 -12.05
CA LEU A 144 12.55 14.18 -13.43
C LEU A 144 12.22 12.84 -14.12
N SER A 145 11.19 12.84 -14.97
CA SER A 145 10.93 11.72 -15.88
C SER A 145 12.10 11.50 -16.83
N GLY A 146 12.18 10.28 -17.40
CA GLY A 146 13.13 10.00 -18.47
C GLY A 146 12.96 10.94 -19.67
N GLU A 147 11.71 11.29 -20.01
CA GLU A 147 11.40 12.22 -21.09
C GLU A 147 11.91 13.64 -20.81
N ALA A 148 11.66 14.18 -19.62
CA ALA A 148 12.14 15.50 -19.23
C ALA A 148 13.67 15.56 -19.19
N LYS A 149 14.32 14.49 -18.70
CA LYS A 149 15.79 14.37 -18.69
C LYS A 149 16.37 14.40 -20.10
N ASN A 150 15.78 13.65 -21.02
CA ASN A 150 16.25 13.60 -22.40
C ASN A 150 16.18 14.99 -23.05
N GLU A 151 15.08 15.72 -22.89
CA GLU A 151 14.98 17.09 -23.44
C GLU A 151 15.97 18.06 -22.77
N PHE A 152 16.28 17.86 -21.48
CA PHE A 152 17.34 18.59 -20.77
C PHE A 152 18.75 18.29 -21.33
N ASP A 153 19.05 17.03 -21.57
CA ASP A 153 20.34 16.59 -22.11
C ASP A 153 20.53 17.07 -23.56
N GLU A 154 19.45 17.08 -24.34
CA GLU A 154 19.43 17.69 -25.69
C GLU A 154 19.69 19.21 -25.61
N ALA A 155 19.06 19.92 -24.65
CA ALA A 155 19.30 21.35 -24.45
C ALA A 155 20.76 21.64 -24.07
N LEU A 156 21.36 20.83 -23.18
CA LEU A 156 22.78 20.92 -22.84
C LEU A 156 23.67 20.60 -24.05
N SER A 157 23.30 19.59 -24.85
CA SER A 157 24.04 19.22 -26.05
C SER A 157 24.09 20.36 -27.07
N LEU A 158 23.04 21.16 -27.19
CA LEU A 158 23.03 22.37 -28.04
C LEU A 158 24.05 23.41 -27.54
N ILE A 159 24.16 23.61 -26.23
CA ILE A 159 25.17 24.50 -25.63
C ILE A 159 26.58 23.96 -25.92
N PHE A 160 26.82 22.66 -25.70
CA PHE A 160 28.11 22.03 -25.94
C PHE A 160 28.54 22.10 -27.41
N ASN A 161 27.63 21.81 -28.34
CA ASN A 161 27.89 21.87 -29.77
C ASN A 161 28.20 23.29 -30.21
N HIS A 162 27.60 24.31 -29.61
CA HIS A 162 27.94 25.70 -29.90
C HIS A 162 29.31 26.11 -29.32
N LYS A 163 29.64 25.63 -28.11
CA LYS A 163 30.90 25.93 -27.41
C LYS A 163 32.13 25.24 -28.04
N PHE A 164 31.95 24.03 -28.57
CA PHE A 164 33.05 23.16 -29.02
C PHE A 164 32.92 22.67 -30.46
N GLY A 165 31.83 22.98 -31.17
CA GLY A 165 31.62 22.53 -32.54
C GLY A 165 32.56 23.24 -33.52
N ASP A 166 33.21 22.46 -34.38
CA ASP A 166 33.81 22.97 -35.61
C ASP A 166 32.73 23.63 -36.47
N ASP A 167 33.10 24.72 -37.14
CA ASP A 167 32.38 25.65 -38.05
C ASP A 167 31.49 25.01 -39.17
N THR A 168 31.24 23.70 -39.10
CA THR A 168 30.52 22.85 -40.05
C THR A 168 29.00 22.80 -39.86
N SER A 169 28.46 23.22 -38.72
CA SER A 169 27.04 23.51 -38.60
C SER A 169 26.82 25.00 -38.87
N SER A 170 26.32 25.35 -40.06
CA SER A 170 25.90 26.70 -40.43
C SER A 170 24.66 27.19 -39.65
N ARG A 171 24.49 26.74 -38.40
CA ARG A 171 23.38 27.16 -37.55
C ARG A 171 23.67 28.56 -37.07
N THR A 172 22.79 29.49 -37.42
CA THR A 172 22.89 30.85 -36.95
C THR A 172 22.73 30.88 -35.42
N ALA A 173 23.30 31.89 -34.79
CA ALA A 173 23.11 32.17 -33.37
C ALA A 173 21.62 32.11 -32.96
N ASP A 174 20.76 32.64 -33.83
CA ASP A 174 19.31 32.63 -33.69
C ASP A 174 18.72 31.21 -33.66
N GLU A 175 19.11 30.34 -34.60
CA GLU A 175 18.59 28.98 -34.66
C GLU A 175 18.96 28.17 -33.42
N ALA A 176 20.21 28.27 -32.95
CA ALA A 176 20.68 27.57 -31.76
C ALA A 176 19.97 28.04 -30.48
N VAL A 177 19.82 29.35 -30.32
CA VAL A 177 19.12 29.94 -29.17
C VAL A 177 17.62 29.59 -29.19
N ARG A 178 16.98 29.63 -30.36
CA ARG A 178 15.57 29.23 -30.50
C ARG A 178 15.37 27.76 -30.17
N GLU A 179 16.18 26.87 -30.74
CA GLU A 179 16.09 25.43 -30.47
C GLU A 179 16.30 25.15 -28.98
N PHE A 180 17.28 25.80 -28.35
CA PHE A 180 17.52 25.67 -26.91
C PHE A 180 16.29 26.03 -26.07
N PHE A 181 15.64 27.17 -26.33
CA PHE A 181 14.44 27.56 -25.58
C PHE A 181 13.23 26.67 -25.88
N GLU A 182 13.07 26.20 -27.12
CA GLU A 182 12.03 25.22 -27.45
C GLU A 182 12.19 23.92 -26.65
N ARG A 183 13.42 23.48 -26.37
CA ARG A 183 13.69 22.33 -25.50
C ARG A 183 13.31 22.60 -24.05
N LEU A 184 13.65 23.77 -23.52
CA LEU A 184 13.25 24.17 -22.16
C LEU A 184 11.72 24.26 -22.00
N ASP A 185 11.02 24.78 -23.01
CA ASP A 185 9.56 24.84 -23.02
C ASP A 185 8.92 23.44 -23.03
N LYS A 186 9.53 22.48 -23.76
CA LYS A 186 9.10 21.07 -23.74
C LYS A 186 9.27 20.44 -22.37
N VAL A 187 10.42 20.67 -21.71
CA VAL A 187 10.64 20.23 -20.33
C VAL A 187 9.53 20.76 -19.42
N GLU A 188 9.21 22.06 -19.53
CA GLU A 188 8.13 22.67 -18.74
C GLU A 188 6.77 21.98 -18.98
N SER A 189 6.44 21.69 -20.24
CA SER A 189 5.20 20.99 -20.60
C SER A 189 5.15 19.60 -19.99
N ILE A 190 6.23 18.81 -20.13
CA ILE A 190 6.32 17.45 -19.59
C ILE A 190 6.13 17.48 -18.07
N MET A 191 6.82 18.37 -17.36
CA MET A 191 6.71 18.48 -15.90
C MET A 191 5.28 18.86 -15.46
N LYS A 192 4.61 19.77 -16.19
CA LYS A 192 3.21 20.13 -15.92
C LYS A 192 2.27 18.94 -16.11
N ASP A 193 2.48 18.14 -17.15
CA ASP A 193 1.62 16.99 -17.46
C ASP A 193 1.81 15.85 -16.46
N GLN A 194 3.04 15.63 -15.98
CA GLN A 194 3.33 14.70 -14.89
C GLN A 194 2.54 15.05 -13.62
N ILE A 195 2.61 16.31 -13.19
CA ILE A 195 1.92 16.80 -11.99
C ILE A 195 0.40 16.64 -12.15
N ARG A 196 -0.16 16.96 -13.34
CA ARG A 196 -1.61 16.87 -13.60
C ARG A 196 -2.14 15.45 -13.62
N THR A 197 -1.37 14.51 -14.16
CA THR A 197 -1.79 13.10 -14.26
C THR A 197 -1.94 12.48 -12.86
N GLN A 198 -1.09 12.87 -11.90
CA GLN A 198 -1.15 12.37 -10.52
C GLN A 198 -2.33 12.93 -9.70
N VAL A 199 -2.91 14.08 -10.09
CA VAL A 199 -4.10 14.66 -9.42
C VAL A 199 -5.40 13.95 -9.83
N THR A 200 -5.38 13.20 -10.92
CA THR A 200 -6.59 12.58 -11.51
C THR A 200 -6.82 11.14 -11.03
N VAL A 201 -5.94 10.61 -10.16
CA VAL A 201 -6.01 9.26 -9.55
C VAL A 201 -6.40 9.38 -8.09
#